data_AF-A0A955D6R6-F1
#
_entry.id   AF-A0A955D6R6-F1
#
_cell.length_a   1.000
_cell.length_b   1.000
_cell.length_c   1.000
_cell.angle_alpha   90.00
_cell.angle_beta   90.00
_cell.angle_gamma   90.00
#
_symmetry.space_group_name_H-M   'P 1'
#
loop_
_entity.id
_entity.type
_entity.pdbx_description
1 polymer ?
#
loop_
_entity_poly.entity_id
_entity_poly.type
_entity_poly.pdbx_seq_one_letter_code
_entity_poly.pdbx_strand_id
1 'polypeptide(L)'
;MIRASSIGGGVRAIRTAGQVAGKVAAWGVVLGALQVAALPAHADTELCEDRYGDAGSLPMGAIRPPGSGRITAINGQIGVPVPADGIEIDTEDLYLVQILAPVEFQAKTVLPLNGDQLDTALWLFDACGHGLLANDNSFEDPTSGFSLLLPFSTPPDRTGTVLVQPGVYYLGLSGTGNIPVSAAGPIFQFAKPTEISGPDGPGGPLPLAQWVQNPAIGEYRIELESVYFLGFQSNCPADLDGSGVVDGADLGVLLANWGPCLPGCNIDLNQDEMVDGADLGVMLGSWGKCPPPMGSTCGLPDAGDCFLANGTPGCENACCCTQLCAIDVFCCEVEWDGLCAAQAVDVCVGGKG
;
A
#
# COMPACT_ATOMS: atom_id res chain seq x y z
N MET A 1 -85.55 57.62 28.97
CA MET A 1 -85.32 58.80 29.85
C MET A 1 -85.15 58.23 31.26
N ILE A 2 -84.06 58.33 31.99
CA ILE A 2 -82.86 59.19 31.99
C ILE A 2 -81.68 58.32 32.48
N ARG A 3 -80.48 58.63 31.96
CA ARG A 3 -79.16 58.06 32.33
C ARG A 3 -78.70 58.51 33.73
N ALA A 4 -77.83 57.70 34.35
CA ALA A 4 -76.52 58.08 34.92
C ALA A 4 -76.07 56.98 35.90
N SER A 5 -75.06 56.17 35.59
CA SER A 5 -73.63 56.38 35.94
C SER A 5 -73.39 57.05 37.28
N SER A 6 -72.75 56.37 38.23
CA SER A 6 -71.31 56.52 38.49
C SER A 6 -70.82 55.70 39.71
N ILE A 7 -69.67 55.04 39.54
CA ILE A 7 -68.46 55.06 40.41
C ILE A 7 -68.56 54.53 41.85
N GLY A 8 -67.63 53.62 42.19
CA GLY A 8 -67.01 53.62 43.52
C GLY A 8 -66.60 52.26 44.09
N GLY A 9 -65.29 52.05 44.23
CA GLY A 9 -64.69 51.54 45.48
C GLY A 9 -64.81 50.04 45.78
N GLY A 10 -63.66 49.38 45.82
CA GLY A 10 -63.48 47.94 46.04
C GLY A 10 -64.15 47.32 47.27
N VAL A 11 -64.46 46.02 47.14
CA VAL A 11 -64.59 45.08 48.26
C VAL A 11 -63.98 43.74 47.83
N ARG A 12 -63.08 43.22 48.67
CA ARG A 12 -62.53 41.86 48.59
C ARG A 12 -63.65 40.84 48.77
N ALA A 13 -63.70 39.83 47.90
CA ALA A 13 -64.44 38.60 48.16
C ALA A 13 -63.58 37.36 47.87
N ILE A 14 -63.59 36.49 48.87
CA ILE A 14 -62.94 35.18 49.01
C ILE A 14 -63.54 34.17 48.04
N ARG A 15 -62.71 33.22 47.55
CA ARG A 15 -62.97 31.83 47.05
C ARG A 15 -61.90 31.54 45.97
N THR A 16 -61.22 30.40 45.83
CA THR A 16 -61.28 29.06 46.41
C THR A 16 -60.05 28.28 45.89
N ALA A 17 -59.57 27.32 46.69
CA ALA A 17 -58.88 26.08 46.31
C ALA A 17 -57.79 26.11 45.22
N GLY A 18 -56.53 26.02 45.66
CA GLY A 18 -55.41 25.65 44.80
C GLY A 18 -55.47 24.17 44.40
N GLN A 19 -55.44 23.93 43.09
CA GLN A 19 -55.01 22.65 42.52
C GLN A 19 -53.48 22.69 42.37
N VAL A 20 -52.77 21.88 43.17
CA VAL A 20 -51.34 21.60 42.93
C VAL A 20 -51.28 20.44 41.94
N ALA A 21 -51.03 20.77 40.68
CA ALA A 21 -50.71 19.79 39.64
C ALA A 21 -49.35 19.16 39.95
N GLY A 22 -49.34 17.85 40.22
CA GLY A 22 -48.12 17.05 40.33
C GLY A 22 -47.38 17.03 38.99
N LYS A 23 -46.18 17.60 38.95
CA LYS A 23 -45.23 17.41 37.85
C LYS A 23 -44.64 16.01 37.97
N VAL A 24 -45.04 15.11 37.08
CA VAL A 24 -44.30 13.87 36.83
C VAL A 24 -43.09 14.26 35.99
N ALA A 25 -41.90 14.24 36.59
CA ALA A 25 -40.65 14.43 35.89
C ALA A 25 -40.38 13.18 35.03
N ALA A 26 -40.67 13.27 33.74
CA ALA A 26 -40.17 12.31 32.76
C ALA A 26 -38.66 12.53 32.63
N TRP A 27 -37.87 11.62 33.19
CA TRP A 27 -36.45 11.49 32.90
C TRP A 27 -36.31 10.96 31.48
N GLY A 28 -36.30 11.86 30.50
CA GLY A 28 -35.89 11.53 29.14
C GLY A 28 -34.40 11.21 29.17
N VAL A 29 -34.06 9.93 29.10
CA VAL A 29 -32.70 9.52 28.73
C VAL A 29 -32.52 9.94 27.27
N VAL A 30 -31.80 11.05 27.06
CA VAL A 30 -31.26 11.37 25.76
C VAL A 30 -30.18 10.32 25.50
N LEU A 31 -30.56 9.23 24.84
CA LEU A 31 -29.62 8.37 24.12
C LEU A 31 -29.04 9.24 22.99
N GLY A 32 -28.00 10.00 23.33
CA GLY A 32 -27.12 10.58 22.33
C GLY A 32 -26.51 9.40 21.60
N ALA A 33 -27.02 9.11 20.41
CA ALA A 33 -26.32 8.26 19.47
C ALA A 33 -24.98 8.96 19.21
N LEU A 34 -23.93 8.46 19.85
CA LEU A 34 -22.57 8.76 19.46
C LEU A 34 -22.43 8.12 18.09
N GLN A 35 -22.79 8.86 17.04
CA GLN A 35 -22.34 8.55 15.70
C GLN A 35 -20.83 8.74 15.75
N VAL A 36 -20.13 7.64 16.02
CA VAL A 36 -18.81 7.45 15.46
C VAL A 36 -19.07 7.53 13.96
N ALA A 37 -18.82 8.71 13.38
CA ALA A 37 -18.68 8.82 11.95
C ALA A 37 -17.53 7.88 11.60
N ALA A 38 -17.85 6.66 11.15
CA ALA A 38 -16.89 5.92 10.36
C ALA A 38 -16.56 6.87 9.20
N LEU A 39 -15.32 7.37 9.20
CA LEU A 39 -14.78 8.03 8.03
C LEU A 39 -15.05 7.06 6.86
N PRO A 40 -15.54 7.55 5.70
CA PRO A 40 -15.59 6.69 4.54
C PRO A 40 -14.18 6.11 4.37
N ALA A 41 -14.09 4.79 4.24
CA ALA A 41 -12.87 4.16 3.73
C ALA A 41 -12.70 4.73 2.32
N HIS A 42 -12.00 5.84 2.21
CA HIS A 42 -11.43 6.23 0.94
C HIS A 42 -10.52 5.07 0.57
N ALA A 43 -10.73 4.52 -0.63
CA ALA A 43 -9.70 3.74 -1.27
C ALA A 43 -8.53 4.71 -1.46
N ASP A 44 -7.67 4.82 -0.44
CA ASP A 44 -6.53 5.71 -0.40
C ASP A 44 -5.52 5.11 -1.39
N THR A 45 -5.67 5.46 -2.68
CA THR A 45 -4.71 5.12 -3.72
C THR A 45 -3.43 5.95 -3.60
N GLU A 46 -3.39 6.89 -2.65
CA GLU A 46 -2.28 7.77 -2.37
C GLU A 46 -1.79 7.51 -0.94
N LEU A 47 -0.52 7.13 -0.81
CA LEU A 47 0.14 6.94 0.48
C LEU A 47 0.73 8.26 0.96
N CYS A 48 0.52 8.58 2.24
CA CYS A 48 1.13 9.73 2.90
C CYS A 48 2.00 9.24 4.07
N GLU A 49 3.31 9.39 3.94
CA GLU A 49 4.31 8.93 4.91
C GLU A 49 4.16 9.60 6.30
N ASP A 50 3.83 10.90 6.31
CA ASP A 50 3.66 11.73 7.51
C ASP A 50 2.64 11.18 8.53
N ARG A 51 1.73 10.31 8.08
CA ARG A 51 0.73 9.63 8.93
C ARG A 51 1.25 8.39 9.63
N TYR A 52 2.35 7.80 9.17
CA TYR A 52 2.80 6.47 9.58
C TYR A 52 4.23 6.43 10.13
N GLY A 53 4.95 7.55 10.07
CA GLY A 53 6.34 7.66 10.52
C GLY A 53 7.33 7.38 9.38
N ASP A 54 8.62 7.56 9.69
CA ASP A 54 9.74 7.34 8.76
C ASP A 54 9.57 6.03 7.97
N ALA A 55 9.75 6.10 6.64
CA ALA A 55 9.66 4.93 5.80
C ALA A 55 10.81 3.95 6.05
N GLY A 56 11.87 4.38 6.73
CA GLY A 56 13.01 3.58 7.12
C GLY A 56 14.01 3.39 6.00
N SER A 57 15.27 3.16 6.37
CA SER A 57 16.38 3.21 5.40
C SER A 57 16.86 1.84 4.89
N LEU A 58 16.47 0.74 5.54
CA LEU A 58 16.96 -0.61 5.22
C LEU A 58 15.80 -1.61 5.15
N PRO A 59 15.92 -2.73 4.41
CA PRO A 59 14.85 -3.72 4.25
C PRO A 59 14.18 -4.20 5.55
N MET A 60 14.93 -4.27 6.65
CA MET A 60 14.44 -4.70 7.98
C MET A 60 13.61 -3.62 8.70
N GLY A 61 13.85 -2.34 8.39
CA GLY A 61 13.15 -1.18 8.96
C GLY A 61 12.15 -0.52 8.01
N ALA A 62 12.12 -0.96 6.76
CA ALA A 62 11.26 -0.44 5.71
C ALA A 62 9.78 -0.49 6.12
N ILE A 63 9.08 0.61 5.86
CA ILE A 63 7.67 0.71 6.12
C ILE A 63 6.90 -0.23 5.20
N ARG A 64 5.85 -0.79 5.76
CA ARG A 64 4.80 -1.49 5.03
C ARG A 64 3.61 -0.55 4.92
N PRO A 65 3.40 0.08 3.74
CA PRO A 65 2.20 0.83 3.42
C PRO A 65 0.93 0.15 3.93
N PRO A 66 0.19 0.73 4.88
CA PRO A 66 -1.11 0.21 5.26
C PRO A 66 -2.13 0.61 4.18
N GLY A 67 -2.84 -0.36 3.63
CA GLY A 67 -3.84 -0.11 2.59
C GLY A 67 -4.17 -1.36 1.80
N SER A 68 -5.01 -1.20 0.79
CA SER A 68 -5.39 -2.27 -0.13
C SER A 68 -5.59 -1.68 -1.52
N GLY A 69 -5.21 -2.41 -2.58
CA GLY A 69 -5.39 -1.94 -3.94
C GLY A 69 -4.13 -1.38 -4.56
N ARG A 70 -4.32 -0.66 -5.67
CA ARG A 70 -3.25 0.00 -6.43
C ARG A 70 -2.84 1.29 -5.73
N ILE A 71 -1.53 1.49 -5.62
CA ILE A 71 -0.91 2.74 -5.21
C ILE A 71 -0.65 3.55 -6.47
N THR A 72 -1.33 4.69 -6.61
CA THR A 72 -1.14 5.64 -7.71
C THR A 72 -0.12 6.72 -7.37
N ALA A 73 0.06 7.02 -6.09
CA ALA A 73 1.09 7.96 -5.65
C ALA A 73 1.57 7.70 -4.22
N ILE A 74 2.81 8.10 -3.94
CA ILE A 74 3.38 8.21 -2.59
C ILE A 74 3.78 9.66 -2.38
N ASN A 75 3.33 10.27 -1.28
CA ASN A 75 3.82 11.55 -0.80
C ASN A 75 4.56 11.33 0.51
N GLY A 76 5.74 11.92 0.61
CA GLY A 76 6.57 11.81 1.79
C GLY A 76 7.49 13.01 1.94
N GLN A 77 8.34 12.96 2.95
CA GLN A 77 9.29 14.02 3.23
C GLN A 77 10.58 13.42 3.78
N ILE A 78 11.67 13.59 3.04
CA ILE A 78 13.00 13.29 3.59
C ILE A 78 13.48 14.46 4.44
N GLY A 79 13.92 14.16 5.66
CA GLY A 79 14.47 15.13 6.60
C GLY A 79 13.76 15.11 7.97
N VAL A 80 14.21 15.95 8.90
CA VAL A 80 13.86 15.78 10.33
C VAL A 80 12.44 16.22 10.74
N PRO A 81 11.75 15.39 11.54
CA PRO A 81 11.27 15.81 12.86
C PRO A 81 12.00 15.06 13.97
N VAL A 82 12.91 15.76 14.64
CA VAL A 82 13.67 15.31 15.82
C VAL A 82 12.72 15.08 17.02
N PRO A 83 12.59 13.86 17.60
CA PRO A 83 12.13 13.72 18.98
C PRO A 83 13.13 14.41 19.92
N ALA A 84 12.74 14.86 21.10
CA ALA A 84 13.58 15.60 22.05
C ALA A 84 14.83 14.84 22.58
N ASP A 85 15.15 13.69 22.00
CA ASP A 85 15.91 12.59 22.54
C ASP A 85 17.14 12.22 21.66
N GLY A 86 17.22 12.68 20.40
CA GLY A 86 18.35 12.34 19.51
C GLY A 86 18.11 12.63 18.03
N ILE A 87 19.22 12.69 17.26
CA ILE A 87 19.26 13.00 15.82
C ILE A 87 19.09 11.69 15.02
N GLU A 88 17.92 11.49 14.40
CA GLU A 88 17.81 10.64 13.21
C GLU A 88 17.93 11.56 12.00
N ILE A 89 18.96 11.34 11.18
CA ILE A 89 19.09 12.00 9.88
C ILE A 89 18.39 11.07 8.91
N ASP A 90 17.11 11.31 8.68
CA ASP A 90 16.40 10.70 7.58
C ASP A 90 16.78 11.46 6.30
N THR A 91 17.40 10.74 5.36
CA THR A 91 17.75 11.25 4.02
C THR A 91 17.32 10.30 2.91
N GLU A 92 16.59 9.25 3.29
CA GLU A 92 16.15 8.19 2.40
C GLU A 92 14.96 7.43 3.00
N ASP A 93 14.05 7.07 2.11
CA ASP A 93 12.86 6.31 2.43
C ASP A 93 12.85 5.00 1.65
N LEU A 94 12.43 3.92 2.29
CA LEU A 94 12.32 2.61 1.68
C LEU A 94 10.93 2.00 1.90
N TYR A 95 10.17 1.88 0.82
CA TYR A 95 8.81 1.35 0.83
C TYR A 95 8.78 -0.11 0.38
N LEU A 96 8.22 -1.00 1.19
CA LEU A 96 7.92 -2.35 0.77
C LEU A 96 6.60 -2.38 -0.02
N VAL A 97 6.68 -2.61 -1.34
CA VAL A 97 5.55 -2.54 -2.27
C VAL A 97 5.43 -3.82 -3.10
N GLN A 98 4.32 -3.97 -3.79
CA GLN A 98 4.08 -5.10 -4.69
C GLN A 98 3.95 -4.62 -6.14
N ILE A 99 4.62 -5.31 -7.06
CA ILE A 99 4.53 -5.04 -8.51
C ILE A 99 3.89 -6.25 -9.17
N LEU A 100 2.75 -6.05 -9.83
CA LEU A 100 1.94 -7.15 -10.40
C LEU A 100 2.09 -7.32 -11.90
N ALA A 101 2.29 -6.23 -12.63
CA ALA A 101 2.62 -6.26 -14.07
C ALA A 101 3.96 -5.57 -14.28
N PRO A 102 5.10 -6.31 -14.15
CA PRO A 102 6.44 -5.75 -14.27
C PRO A 102 6.67 -4.94 -15.53
N VAL A 103 6.11 -5.37 -16.66
CA VAL A 103 6.27 -4.69 -17.97
C VAL A 103 5.58 -3.33 -18.04
N GLU A 104 4.64 -3.07 -17.12
CA GLU A 104 3.90 -1.81 -17.00
C GLU A 104 4.42 -0.95 -15.84
N PHE A 105 5.43 -1.42 -15.09
CA PHE A 105 5.95 -0.70 -13.94
C PHE A 105 6.55 0.65 -14.34
N GLN A 106 6.13 1.68 -13.63
CA GLN A 106 6.73 3.01 -13.70
C GLN A 106 6.74 3.63 -12.31
N ALA A 107 7.82 4.32 -11.98
CA ALA A 107 7.86 5.22 -10.84
C ALA A 107 8.49 6.54 -11.28
N LYS A 108 7.79 7.66 -11.06
CA LYS A 108 8.24 8.98 -11.50
C LYS A 108 8.07 9.97 -10.37
N THR A 109 9.15 10.66 -10.01
CA THR A 109 9.01 11.79 -9.07
C THR A 109 8.46 13.01 -9.81
N VAL A 110 7.60 13.75 -9.15
CA VAL A 110 7.01 14.99 -9.65
C VAL A 110 7.09 16.06 -8.57
N LEU A 111 6.70 17.30 -8.91
CA LEU A 111 6.59 18.36 -7.90
C LEU A 111 5.67 17.90 -6.75
N PRO A 112 6.11 18.06 -5.49
CA PRO A 112 5.25 17.79 -4.35
C PRO A 112 4.10 18.80 -4.31
N LEU A 113 3.03 18.45 -3.60
CA LEU A 113 1.83 19.28 -3.52
C LEU A 113 2.10 20.68 -2.93
N ASN A 114 3.12 20.82 -2.09
CA ASN A 114 3.49 22.09 -1.44
C ASN A 114 4.52 22.93 -2.22
N GLY A 115 5.11 22.39 -3.30
CA GLY A 115 5.76 23.18 -4.37
C GLY A 115 7.27 23.41 -4.28
N ASP A 116 8.00 22.94 -3.26
CA ASP A 116 9.46 23.00 -3.23
C ASP A 116 10.07 21.78 -3.97
N GLN A 117 11.04 22.03 -4.85
CA GLN A 117 11.62 20.99 -5.70
C GLN A 117 12.88 20.39 -5.04
N LEU A 118 12.77 19.12 -4.67
CA LEU A 118 13.89 18.27 -4.28
C LEU A 118 14.51 17.62 -5.52
N ASP A 119 15.84 17.59 -5.62
CA ASP A 119 16.56 16.75 -6.60
C ASP A 119 16.59 15.32 -6.05
N THR A 120 15.80 14.43 -6.65
CA THR A 120 15.52 13.10 -6.14
C THR A 120 16.35 12.04 -6.83
N ALA A 121 16.50 10.88 -6.20
CA ALA A 121 16.92 9.65 -6.84
C ALA A 121 15.96 8.51 -6.45
N LEU A 122 15.62 7.65 -7.41
CA LEU A 122 14.79 6.47 -7.21
C LEU A 122 15.61 5.19 -7.31
N TRP A 123 15.29 4.23 -6.45
CA TRP A 123 16.01 2.98 -6.29
C TRP A 123 15.02 1.83 -6.22
N LEU A 124 15.28 0.73 -6.92
CA LEU A 124 14.46 -0.48 -6.85
C LEU A 124 15.33 -1.66 -6.44
N PHE A 125 14.88 -2.39 -5.43
CA PHE A 125 15.53 -3.62 -4.94
C PHE A 125 14.55 -4.78 -4.94
N ASP A 126 15.07 -6.00 -5.11
CA ASP A 126 14.28 -7.22 -4.91
C ASP A 126 13.89 -7.40 -3.43
N ALA A 127 13.05 -8.39 -3.13
CA ALA A 127 12.62 -8.72 -1.77
C ALA A 127 13.78 -9.07 -0.80
N CYS A 128 14.97 -9.35 -1.32
CA CYS A 128 16.20 -9.60 -0.57
C CYS A 128 17.10 -8.38 -0.41
N GLY A 129 16.72 -7.23 -0.99
CA GLY A 129 17.51 -6.00 -0.96
C GLY A 129 18.61 -5.94 -2.01
N HIS A 130 18.68 -6.85 -2.99
CA HIS A 130 19.62 -6.70 -4.12
C HIS A 130 19.13 -5.63 -5.07
N GLY A 131 20.03 -4.78 -5.55
CA GLY A 131 19.68 -3.72 -6.50
C GLY A 131 19.17 -4.29 -7.81
N LEU A 132 18.17 -3.62 -8.38
CA LEU A 132 17.60 -3.94 -9.70
C LEU A 132 17.74 -2.76 -10.65
N LEU A 133 17.15 -1.62 -10.30
CA LEU A 133 17.09 -0.46 -11.18
C LEU A 133 17.28 0.81 -10.34
N ALA A 134 18.00 1.78 -10.88
CA ALA A 134 18.20 3.06 -10.23
C ALA A 134 18.18 4.20 -11.25
N ASN A 135 17.65 5.35 -10.85
CA ASN A 135 17.69 6.55 -11.68
C ASN A 135 17.76 7.79 -10.80
N ASP A 136 18.69 8.68 -11.12
CA ASP A 136 18.86 9.98 -10.46
C ASP A 136 18.00 11.02 -11.18
N ASN A 137 18.18 11.19 -12.49
CA ASN A 137 17.40 12.13 -13.28
C ASN A 137 16.63 11.46 -14.42
N SER A 138 15.46 12.01 -14.73
CA SER A 138 14.61 11.61 -15.83
C SER A 138 15.27 12.01 -17.13
N PHE A 139 15.29 11.08 -18.09
CA PHE A 139 15.70 11.43 -19.45
C PHE A 139 14.67 12.32 -20.16
N GLU A 140 13.40 12.33 -19.70
CA GLU A 140 12.32 13.16 -20.28
C GLU A 140 12.49 14.63 -19.90
N ASP A 141 12.97 14.88 -18.68
CA ASP A 141 13.23 16.21 -18.15
C ASP A 141 14.48 16.20 -17.26
N PRO A 142 15.68 16.21 -17.87
CA PRO A 142 16.95 16.04 -17.15
C PRO A 142 17.36 17.27 -16.35
N THR A 143 16.58 18.35 -16.37
CA THR A 143 16.89 19.62 -15.70
C THR A 143 16.04 19.87 -14.46
N SER A 144 14.96 19.12 -14.27
CA SER A 144 14.06 19.27 -13.12
C SER A 144 14.48 18.46 -11.90
N GLY A 145 15.60 17.74 -11.92
CA GLY A 145 16.00 16.94 -10.76
C GLY A 145 15.03 15.80 -10.42
N PHE A 146 14.03 15.53 -11.27
CA PHE A 146 13.10 14.42 -11.07
C PHE A 146 13.70 13.15 -11.63
N SER A 147 13.42 12.02 -10.98
CA SER A 147 13.81 10.69 -11.41
C SER A 147 12.64 9.95 -12.09
N LEU A 148 12.98 8.97 -12.92
CA LEU A 148 12.07 8.07 -13.61
C LEU A 148 12.66 6.66 -13.65
N LEU A 149 11.95 5.71 -13.06
CA LEU A 149 12.18 4.27 -13.27
C LEU A 149 11.17 3.73 -14.29
N LEU A 150 11.71 2.99 -15.24
CA LEU A 150 11.01 2.14 -16.22
C LEU A 150 11.45 0.69 -15.96
N PRO A 151 10.79 -0.34 -16.52
CA PRO A 151 11.05 -1.72 -16.12
C PRO A 151 12.30 -2.33 -16.77
N PHE A 152 13.24 -1.51 -17.23
CA PHE A 152 14.49 -1.95 -17.85
C PHE A 152 15.57 -0.87 -17.72
N SER A 153 16.82 -1.30 -17.65
CA SER A 153 17.97 -0.41 -17.68
C SER A 153 18.12 0.24 -19.07
N THR A 154 18.56 1.49 -19.10
CA THR A 154 18.64 2.29 -20.34
C THR A 154 20.07 2.73 -20.63
N PRO A 155 20.46 2.87 -21.92
CA PRO A 155 21.82 3.27 -22.27
C PRO A 155 22.25 4.61 -21.62
N PRO A 156 23.53 4.77 -21.24
CA PRO A 156 24.66 3.91 -21.60
C PRO A 156 24.86 2.65 -20.75
N ASP A 157 24.03 2.40 -19.73
CA ASP A 157 23.99 1.15 -18.96
C ASP A 157 24.00 -0.07 -19.89
N ARG A 158 24.76 -1.10 -19.49
CA ARG A 158 24.92 -2.35 -20.25
C ARG A 158 24.62 -3.59 -19.42
N THR A 159 24.00 -3.44 -18.25
CA THR A 159 23.59 -4.59 -17.44
C THR A 159 22.52 -5.40 -18.15
N GLY A 160 21.68 -4.73 -18.95
CA GLY A 160 20.52 -5.36 -19.59
C GLY A 160 19.50 -5.82 -18.54
N THR A 161 19.47 -5.16 -17.38
CA THR A 161 18.53 -5.49 -16.31
C THR A 161 17.12 -5.19 -16.76
N VAL A 162 16.21 -6.14 -16.57
CA VAL A 162 14.78 -6.01 -16.91
C VAL A 162 13.96 -6.58 -15.76
N LEU A 163 12.92 -5.86 -15.37
CA LEU A 163 11.94 -6.33 -14.40
C LEU A 163 11.00 -7.32 -15.09
N VAL A 164 11.12 -8.59 -14.76
CA VAL A 164 10.41 -9.69 -15.46
C VAL A 164 9.45 -10.48 -14.58
N GLN A 165 9.59 -10.39 -13.26
CA GLN A 165 8.80 -11.17 -12.32
C GLN A 165 7.90 -10.26 -11.51
N PRO A 166 6.60 -10.57 -11.36
CA PRO A 166 5.79 -9.93 -10.34
C PRO A 166 6.24 -10.38 -8.95
N GLY A 167 5.92 -9.59 -7.94
CA GLY A 167 6.25 -9.91 -6.55
C GLY A 167 6.43 -8.69 -5.67
N VAL A 168 7.13 -8.90 -4.55
CA VAL A 168 7.41 -7.90 -3.54
C VAL A 168 8.78 -7.25 -3.79
N TYR A 169 8.83 -5.93 -3.71
CA TYR A 169 9.99 -5.11 -4.01
C TYR A 169 10.15 -4.01 -2.98
N TYR A 170 11.38 -3.54 -2.80
CA TYR A 170 11.63 -2.29 -2.08
C TYR A 170 11.80 -1.15 -3.09
N LEU A 171 10.92 -0.16 -3.00
CA LEU A 171 11.04 1.11 -3.72
C LEU A 171 11.67 2.14 -2.79
N GLY A 172 12.89 2.54 -3.11
CA GLY A 172 13.63 3.55 -2.38
C GLY A 172 13.53 4.92 -3.04
N LEU A 173 13.53 5.97 -2.21
CA LEU A 173 13.71 7.35 -2.64
C LEU A 173 14.76 8.02 -1.75
N SER A 174 15.57 8.90 -2.34
CA SER A 174 16.47 9.76 -1.59
C SER A 174 16.66 11.10 -2.29
N GLY A 175 17.36 12.03 -1.65
CA GLY A 175 17.97 13.15 -2.38
C GLY A 175 19.13 12.70 -3.26
N THR A 176 19.47 13.52 -4.26
CA THR A 176 20.63 13.25 -5.13
C THR A 176 21.93 13.13 -4.31
N GLY A 177 22.76 12.15 -4.70
CA GLY A 177 24.05 11.87 -4.07
C GLY A 177 24.01 11.10 -2.75
N ASN A 178 22.83 10.76 -2.21
CA ASN A 178 22.71 9.74 -1.18
C ASN A 178 22.75 8.36 -1.86
N ILE A 179 23.78 7.56 -1.60
CA ILE A 179 24.11 6.39 -2.44
C ILE A 179 23.87 5.09 -1.67
N PRO A 180 23.04 4.17 -2.19
CA PRO A 180 22.88 2.85 -1.59
C PRO A 180 24.14 2.00 -1.78
N VAL A 181 24.65 1.44 -0.68
CA VAL A 181 25.85 0.61 -0.67
C VAL A 181 25.56 -0.74 -0.02
N SER A 182 26.15 -1.79 -0.59
CA SER A 182 26.24 -3.10 0.05
C SER A 182 27.57 -3.22 0.80
N ALA A 183 27.84 -4.41 1.37
CA ALA A 183 29.12 -4.70 2.02
C ALA A 183 30.34 -4.60 1.07
N ALA A 184 30.13 -4.62 -0.26
CA ALA A 184 31.19 -4.50 -1.26
C ALA A 184 31.30 -3.10 -1.91
N GLY A 185 30.46 -2.13 -1.51
CA GLY A 185 30.49 -0.75 -2.01
C GLY A 185 29.18 -0.32 -2.70
N PRO A 186 29.21 0.72 -3.56
CA PRO A 186 28.04 1.19 -4.30
C PRO A 186 27.38 0.08 -5.11
N ILE A 187 26.06 -0.03 -5.00
CA ILE A 187 25.27 -1.04 -5.73
C ILE A 187 25.16 -0.66 -7.21
N PHE A 188 24.93 0.62 -7.48
CA PHE A 188 24.75 1.19 -8.82
C PHE A 188 25.92 2.09 -9.19
N GLN A 189 26.26 2.16 -10.48
CA GLN A 189 27.28 3.06 -11.00
C GLN A 189 26.76 3.83 -12.22
N PHE A 190 26.34 5.08 -11.99
CA PHE A 190 25.90 5.95 -13.07
C PHE A 190 27.06 6.41 -13.96
N ALA A 191 27.04 6.02 -15.23
CA ALA A 191 27.75 6.64 -16.33
C ALA A 191 27.10 7.96 -16.78
N LYS A 192 25.78 8.12 -16.61
CA LYS A 192 25.05 9.39 -16.79
C LYS A 192 23.93 9.53 -15.76
N PRO A 193 23.63 10.76 -15.27
CA PRO A 193 22.52 10.96 -14.34
C PRO A 193 21.16 10.58 -14.93
N THR A 194 21.00 10.66 -16.24
CA THR A 194 19.72 10.41 -16.94
C THR A 194 19.44 8.95 -17.26
N GLU A 195 20.39 8.05 -16.98
CA GLU A 195 20.22 6.65 -17.33
C GLU A 195 19.48 5.90 -16.22
N ILE A 196 18.78 4.84 -16.61
CA ILE A 196 18.28 3.86 -15.66
C ILE A 196 19.37 2.81 -15.54
N SER A 197 20.11 2.85 -14.45
CA SER A 197 21.24 1.97 -14.16
C SER A 197 20.75 0.65 -13.57
N GLY A 198 21.35 -0.46 -13.98
CA GLY A 198 21.25 -1.72 -13.23
C GLY A 198 22.32 -1.82 -12.15
N PRO A 199 22.40 -2.92 -11.37
CA PRO A 199 23.34 -3.05 -10.26
C PRO A 199 24.79 -3.33 -10.74
N ASP A 200 25.40 -2.39 -11.47
CA ASP A 200 26.73 -2.51 -12.07
C ASP A 200 27.88 -1.98 -11.20
N GLY A 201 27.57 -1.49 -10.01
CA GLY A 201 28.58 -1.10 -9.03
C GLY A 201 29.28 -2.31 -8.39
N PRO A 202 30.41 -2.10 -7.70
CA PRO A 202 31.14 -3.18 -7.00
C PRO A 202 30.30 -3.87 -5.92
N GLY A 203 29.26 -3.17 -5.43
CA GLY A 203 28.31 -3.68 -4.46
C GLY A 203 27.11 -4.42 -5.07
N GLY A 204 26.91 -4.37 -6.38
CA GLY A 204 25.72 -4.90 -7.07
C GLY A 204 25.31 -6.34 -6.71
N PRO A 205 26.26 -7.29 -6.57
CA PRO A 205 25.94 -8.68 -6.23
C PRO A 205 25.45 -8.93 -4.80
N LEU A 206 25.45 -7.92 -3.92
CA LEU A 206 25.12 -8.05 -2.50
C LEU A 206 23.95 -7.13 -2.13
N PRO A 207 23.17 -7.47 -1.10
CA PRO A 207 22.02 -6.68 -0.71
C PRO A 207 22.42 -5.33 -0.09
N LEU A 208 21.48 -4.39 -0.13
CA LEU A 208 21.55 -3.10 0.55
C LEU A 208 21.89 -3.29 2.03
N ALA A 209 22.96 -2.64 2.46
CA ALA A 209 23.47 -2.74 3.83
C ALA A 209 23.53 -1.38 4.54
N GLN A 210 23.73 -0.30 3.79
CA GLN A 210 23.87 1.07 4.31
C GLN A 210 23.72 2.09 3.18
N TRP A 211 23.72 3.38 3.55
CA TRP A 211 23.73 4.50 2.63
C TRP A 211 24.97 5.37 2.88
N VAL A 212 25.59 5.84 1.79
CA VAL A 212 26.57 6.93 1.86
C VAL A 212 25.78 8.22 1.91
N GLN A 213 25.57 8.69 3.13
CA GLN A 213 24.76 9.83 3.48
C GLN A 213 25.22 11.12 2.78
N ASN A 214 24.33 11.71 2.01
CA ASN A 214 24.43 13.09 1.51
C ASN A 214 23.08 13.79 1.76
N PRO A 215 22.93 14.45 2.92
CA PRO A 215 21.62 14.90 3.37
C PRO A 215 21.04 15.95 2.44
N ALA A 216 19.92 15.60 1.83
CA ALA A 216 18.96 16.54 1.24
C ALA A 216 17.69 16.50 2.09
N ILE A 217 16.99 17.63 2.13
CA ILE A 217 15.73 17.78 2.87
C ILE A 217 14.70 18.32 1.91
N GLY A 218 13.51 17.74 1.91
CA GLY A 218 12.42 18.19 1.08
C GLY A 218 11.26 17.21 1.07
N GLU A 219 10.11 17.72 0.68
CA GLU A 219 8.97 16.87 0.33
C GLU A 219 9.17 16.28 -1.05
N TYR A 220 8.55 15.12 -1.27
CA TYR A 220 8.54 14.48 -2.56
C TYR A 220 7.17 13.86 -2.85
N ARG A 221 6.95 13.64 -4.13
CA ARG A 221 5.80 12.90 -4.63
C ARG A 221 6.24 11.95 -5.74
N ILE A 222 5.93 10.67 -5.58
CA ILE A 222 6.17 9.63 -6.58
C ILE A 222 4.83 9.25 -7.19
N GLU A 223 4.68 9.38 -8.50
CA GLU A 223 3.57 8.80 -9.26
C GLU A 223 3.96 7.40 -9.72
N LEU A 224 3.04 6.45 -9.55
CA LEU A 224 3.30 5.02 -9.73
C LEU A 224 2.31 4.38 -10.70
N GLU A 225 2.84 3.48 -11.52
CA GLU A 225 2.05 2.56 -12.36
C GLU A 225 2.43 1.12 -12.02
N SER A 226 1.42 0.24 -11.98
CA SER A 226 1.58 -1.19 -11.65
C SER A 226 2.14 -1.47 -10.24
N VAL A 227 1.94 -0.56 -9.28
CA VAL A 227 2.36 -0.73 -7.87
C VAL A 227 1.15 -0.86 -6.95
N TYR A 228 1.24 -1.74 -5.95
CA TYR A 228 0.15 -2.13 -5.07
C TYR A 228 0.61 -2.24 -3.62
N PHE A 229 -0.34 -2.11 -2.69
CA PHE A 229 -0.13 -2.44 -1.28
C PHE A 229 0.16 -3.94 -1.14
N LEU A 230 0.94 -4.33 -0.13
CA LEU A 230 1.20 -5.74 0.16
C LEU A 230 -0.09 -6.47 0.51
N GLY A 231 -0.17 -7.74 0.11
CA GLY A 231 -1.38 -8.54 0.33
C GLY A 231 -2.54 -8.14 -0.58
N PHE A 232 -2.35 -7.17 -1.48
CA PHE A 232 -3.24 -7.04 -2.62
C PHE A 232 -3.02 -8.27 -3.52
N GLN A 233 -3.86 -9.26 -3.33
CA GLN A 233 -4.07 -10.24 -4.38
C GLN A 233 -4.65 -9.45 -5.55
N SER A 234 -4.08 -9.60 -6.75
CA SER A 234 -4.80 -9.19 -7.95
C SER A 234 -6.11 -9.93 -7.90
N ASN A 235 -7.16 -9.27 -7.44
CA ASN A 235 -8.49 -9.86 -7.44
C ASN A 235 -8.67 -10.32 -8.88
N CYS A 236 -8.70 -11.62 -9.11
CA CYS A 236 -9.51 -12.15 -10.17
C CYS A 236 -10.92 -11.88 -9.70
N PRO A 237 -11.58 -10.78 -10.09
CA PRO A 237 -12.89 -10.50 -9.56
C PRO A 237 -13.85 -11.60 -10.03
N ALA A 238 -13.49 -12.29 -11.12
CA ALA A 238 -14.13 -13.45 -11.68
C ALA A 238 -13.80 -14.79 -11.00
N ASP A 239 -12.90 -14.85 -10.00
CA ASP A 239 -12.71 -16.03 -9.13
C ASP A 239 -13.72 -15.92 -7.98
N LEU A 240 -14.93 -16.38 -8.27
CA LEU A 240 -16.11 -16.20 -7.44
C LEU A 240 -16.21 -17.27 -6.34
N ASP A 241 -15.53 -18.40 -6.50
CA ASP A 241 -15.46 -19.45 -5.49
C ASP A 241 -14.17 -19.43 -4.64
N GLY A 242 -13.22 -18.56 -5.00
CA GLY A 242 -11.99 -18.30 -4.25
C GLY A 242 -10.95 -19.40 -4.40
N SER A 243 -10.98 -20.14 -5.51
CA SER A 243 -10.10 -21.29 -5.77
C SER A 243 -8.75 -20.90 -6.37
N GLY A 244 -8.53 -19.63 -6.71
CA GLY A 244 -7.33 -19.13 -7.37
C GLY A 244 -7.29 -19.40 -8.88
N VAL A 245 -8.38 -19.87 -9.47
CA VAL A 245 -8.52 -20.17 -10.90
C VAL A 245 -9.89 -19.72 -11.35
N VAL A 246 -9.98 -18.92 -12.41
CA VAL A 246 -11.25 -18.61 -13.08
C VAL A 246 -11.59 -19.74 -14.05
N ASP A 247 -12.52 -20.61 -13.67
CA ASP A 247 -12.94 -21.74 -14.50
C ASP A 247 -14.47 -21.97 -14.54
N GLY A 248 -14.87 -23.20 -14.89
CA GLY A 248 -16.27 -23.57 -14.99
C GLY A 248 -17.03 -23.50 -13.65
N ALA A 249 -16.33 -23.58 -12.51
CA ALA A 249 -16.91 -23.43 -11.19
C ALA A 249 -17.39 -21.99 -10.96
N ASP A 250 -16.54 -21.00 -11.27
CA ASP A 250 -16.89 -19.58 -11.19
C ASP A 250 -18.00 -19.20 -12.15
N LEU A 251 -17.94 -19.71 -13.38
CA LEU A 251 -19.01 -19.55 -14.35
C LEU A 251 -20.34 -20.08 -13.81
N GLY A 252 -20.30 -21.20 -13.08
CA GLY A 252 -21.46 -21.72 -12.37
C GLY A 252 -22.01 -20.75 -11.33
N VAL A 253 -21.13 -20.11 -10.55
CA VAL A 253 -21.51 -19.10 -9.55
C VAL A 253 -22.10 -17.84 -10.21
N LEU A 254 -21.51 -17.36 -11.30
CA LEU A 254 -21.99 -16.19 -12.05
C LEU A 254 -23.37 -16.47 -12.67
N LEU A 255 -23.54 -17.62 -13.33
CA LEU A 255 -24.82 -18.02 -13.92
C LEU A 255 -25.93 -18.27 -12.88
N ALA A 256 -25.57 -18.71 -11.67
CA ALA A 256 -26.53 -18.92 -10.59
C ALA A 256 -27.12 -17.60 -10.05
N ASN A 257 -26.43 -16.47 -10.27
CA ASN A 257 -26.81 -15.16 -9.75
C ASN A 257 -27.17 -14.16 -10.87
N TRP A 258 -27.56 -14.67 -12.04
CA TRP A 258 -27.93 -13.86 -13.20
C TRP A 258 -29.12 -12.94 -12.91
N GLY A 259 -29.02 -11.67 -13.33
CA GLY A 259 -30.04 -10.65 -13.12
C GLY A 259 -29.58 -9.52 -12.19
N PRO A 260 -30.51 -8.73 -11.63
CA PRO A 260 -30.17 -7.55 -10.85
C PRO A 260 -29.33 -7.89 -9.61
N CYS A 261 -28.25 -7.13 -9.37
CA CYS A 261 -27.46 -7.24 -8.16
C CYS A 261 -27.62 -6.01 -7.27
N LEU A 262 -27.85 -6.25 -5.97
CA LEU A 262 -27.93 -5.17 -4.98
C LEU A 262 -26.52 -4.62 -4.67
N PRO A 263 -26.41 -3.35 -4.23
CA PRO A 263 -25.13 -2.77 -3.83
C PRO A 263 -24.39 -3.65 -2.80
N GLY A 264 -23.15 -4.01 -3.10
CA GLY A 264 -22.31 -4.92 -2.29
C GLY A 264 -22.29 -6.39 -2.77
N CYS A 265 -22.95 -6.69 -3.88
CA CYS A 265 -22.79 -7.95 -4.60
C CYS A 265 -21.41 -8.04 -5.24
N ASN A 266 -20.67 -9.12 -4.94
CA ASN A 266 -19.33 -9.38 -5.48
C ASN A 266 -19.32 -10.16 -6.80
N ILE A 267 -20.51 -10.49 -7.35
CA ILE A 267 -20.66 -11.23 -8.62
C ILE A 267 -20.84 -10.29 -9.81
N ASP A 268 -21.28 -9.05 -9.56
CA ASP A 268 -21.32 -7.97 -10.57
C ASP A 268 -19.88 -7.47 -10.80
N LEU A 269 -19.28 -7.95 -11.90
CA LEU A 269 -17.87 -7.78 -12.21
C LEU A 269 -17.57 -6.45 -12.89
N ASN A 270 -18.55 -5.88 -13.59
CA ASN A 270 -18.41 -4.58 -14.26
C ASN A 270 -19.06 -3.42 -13.47
N GLN A 271 -19.72 -3.72 -12.35
CA GLN A 271 -20.36 -2.79 -11.41
C GLN A 271 -21.48 -1.97 -12.05
N ASP A 272 -22.26 -2.57 -12.94
CA ASP A 272 -23.41 -1.90 -13.58
C ASP A 272 -24.77 -2.22 -12.94
N GLU A 273 -24.75 -2.84 -11.75
CA GLU A 273 -25.90 -3.27 -10.96
C GLU A 273 -26.67 -4.45 -11.58
N MET A 274 -26.13 -5.09 -12.62
CA MET A 274 -26.70 -6.26 -13.28
C MET A 274 -25.62 -7.33 -13.44
N VAL A 275 -25.95 -8.60 -13.17
CA VAL A 275 -25.14 -9.75 -13.55
C VAL A 275 -25.68 -10.27 -14.87
N ASP A 276 -24.99 -9.95 -15.97
CA ASP A 276 -25.39 -10.35 -17.31
C ASP A 276 -24.24 -10.77 -18.25
N GLY A 277 -24.49 -10.67 -19.57
CA GLY A 277 -23.49 -11.03 -20.57
C GLY A 277 -22.24 -10.14 -20.53
N ALA A 278 -22.31 -8.95 -19.96
CA ALA A 278 -21.18 -8.07 -19.77
C ALA A 278 -20.21 -8.62 -18.70
N ASP A 279 -20.72 -9.10 -17.56
CA ASP A 279 -19.92 -9.77 -16.52
C ASP A 279 -19.35 -11.08 -17.02
N LEU A 280 -20.14 -11.86 -17.77
CA LEU A 280 -19.62 -13.04 -18.45
C LEU A 280 -18.46 -12.68 -19.39
N GLY A 281 -18.53 -11.54 -20.07
CA GLY A 281 -17.43 -11.01 -20.89
C GLY A 281 -16.17 -10.72 -20.08
N VAL A 282 -16.32 -10.11 -18.89
CA VAL A 282 -15.21 -9.85 -17.95
C VAL A 282 -14.60 -11.16 -17.43
N MET A 283 -15.44 -12.14 -17.07
CA MET A 283 -15.00 -13.46 -16.62
C MET A 283 -14.26 -14.23 -17.70
N LEU A 284 -14.80 -14.31 -18.92
CA LEU A 284 -14.15 -14.99 -20.04
C LEU A 284 -12.84 -14.30 -20.45
N GLY A 285 -12.74 -12.98 -20.27
CA GLY A 285 -11.50 -12.22 -20.46
C GLY A 285 -10.41 -12.56 -19.43
N SER A 286 -10.79 -13.14 -18.29
CA SER A 286 -9.91 -13.51 -17.18
C SER A 286 -9.79 -15.04 -17.00
N TRP A 287 -10.22 -15.82 -18.00
CA TRP A 287 -10.32 -17.29 -17.90
C TRP A 287 -8.96 -17.98 -17.76
N GLY A 288 -8.89 -18.94 -16.84
CA GLY A 288 -7.69 -19.71 -16.53
C GLY A 288 -7.21 -19.46 -15.11
N LYS A 289 -5.97 -19.89 -14.81
CA LYS A 289 -5.37 -19.56 -13.53
C LYS A 289 -5.39 -18.06 -13.34
N CYS A 290 -5.75 -17.63 -12.15
CA CYS A 290 -5.43 -16.28 -11.76
C CYS A 290 -3.95 -16.04 -12.02
N PRO A 291 -3.55 -14.81 -12.38
CA PRO A 291 -2.21 -14.39 -12.00
C PRO A 291 -2.09 -14.84 -10.55
N PRO A 292 -1.12 -15.71 -10.20
CA PRO A 292 -1.03 -16.23 -8.86
C PRO A 292 -1.17 -15.04 -7.91
N PRO A 293 -1.74 -15.20 -6.71
CA PRO A 293 -1.62 -14.17 -5.71
C PRO A 293 -0.13 -13.86 -5.53
N MET A 294 0.36 -12.91 -6.31
CA MET A 294 1.66 -12.29 -6.19
C MET A 294 1.57 -11.23 -5.08
N GLY A 295 0.42 -11.15 -4.41
CA GLY A 295 0.35 -10.92 -2.99
C GLY A 295 0.71 -12.22 -2.29
N SER A 296 1.94 -12.67 -2.51
CA SER A 296 2.56 -13.59 -1.59
C SER A 296 2.38 -12.98 -0.21
N THR A 297 1.87 -13.72 0.77
CA THR A 297 1.93 -13.19 2.15
C THR A 297 3.38 -13.02 2.61
N CYS A 298 4.36 -13.41 1.77
CA CYS A 298 5.76 -13.01 1.88
C CYS A 298 5.93 -11.54 2.25
N GLY A 299 6.49 -11.31 3.43
CA GLY A 299 6.75 -9.96 3.94
C GLY A 299 5.61 -9.36 4.76
N LEU A 300 4.44 -10.01 4.83
CA LEU A 300 3.34 -9.59 5.70
C LEU A 300 3.57 -10.11 7.12
N PRO A 301 3.44 -9.27 8.16
CA PRO A 301 3.52 -9.73 9.55
C PRO A 301 2.52 -10.86 9.87
N ASP A 302 1.32 -10.80 9.27
CA ASP A 302 0.26 -11.78 9.51
C ASP A 302 0.50 -13.13 8.81
N ALA A 303 1.53 -13.23 7.96
CA ALA A 303 1.99 -14.50 7.40
C ALA A 303 2.72 -15.35 8.46
N GLY A 304 3.17 -14.75 9.56
CA GLY A 304 3.85 -15.47 10.64
C GLY A 304 5.28 -15.89 10.33
N ASP A 305 5.87 -16.61 11.27
CA ASP A 305 7.31 -16.94 11.30
C ASP A 305 7.73 -17.83 10.10
N CYS A 306 8.87 -17.53 9.50
CA CYS A 306 9.41 -18.29 8.36
C CYS A 306 10.03 -19.64 8.75
N PHE A 307 10.48 -19.78 9.99
CA PHE A 307 11.20 -20.94 10.50
C PHE A 307 10.32 -21.85 11.36
N LEU A 308 9.02 -21.55 11.45
CA LEU A 308 8.01 -22.39 12.08
C LEU A 308 6.84 -22.61 11.13
N ALA A 309 6.19 -23.76 11.23
CA ALA A 309 4.92 -23.97 10.53
C ALA A 309 3.90 -22.96 11.06
N ASN A 310 3.40 -22.09 10.18
CA ASN A 310 2.53 -20.99 10.56
C ASN A 310 1.10 -21.16 10.00
N GLY A 311 0.89 -22.09 9.08
CA GLY A 311 -0.43 -22.43 8.54
C GLY A 311 -0.98 -21.44 7.53
N THR A 312 -0.21 -20.41 7.15
CA THR A 312 -0.57 -19.41 6.14
C THR A 312 0.21 -19.63 4.85
N PRO A 313 -0.27 -19.16 3.68
CA PRO A 313 0.51 -19.24 2.44
C PRO A 313 1.62 -18.18 2.39
N GLY A 314 2.78 -18.46 3.01
CA GLY A 314 3.96 -17.59 3.04
C GLY A 314 4.50 -17.36 4.46
N CYS A 315 5.38 -16.38 4.61
CA CYS A 315 5.93 -15.98 5.91
C CYS A 315 6.37 -14.51 5.94
N GLU A 316 6.64 -13.98 7.13
CA GLU A 316 6.81 -12.55 7.39
C GLU A 316 8.10 -11.93 6.81
N ASN A 317 9.08 -12.75 6.41
CA ASN A 317 10.31 -12.27 5.77
C ASN A 317 10.18 -12.36 4.24
N ALA A 318 10.09 -11.22 3.57
CA ALA A 318 9.89 -11.13 2.13
C ALA A 318 10.98 -11.87 1.33
N CYS A 319 12.26 -11.72 1.71
CA CYS A 319 13.37 -12.41 1.04
C CYS A 319 13.26 -13.93 1.18
N CYS A 320 13.17 -14.40 2.43
CA CYS A 320 13.12 -15.83 2.73
C CYS A 320 11.94 -16.50 2.02
N CYS A 321 10.79 -15.87 2.12
CA CYS A 321 9.57 -16.36 1.54
C CYS A 321 9.65 -16.40 0.01
N THR A 322 10.07 -15.32 -0.65
CA THR A 322 10.15 -15.29 -2.13
C THR A 322 11.18 -16.28 -2.69
N GLN A 323 12.31 -16.48 -2.00
CA GLN A 323 13.29 -17.52 -2.37
C GLN A 323 12.69 -18.93 -2.29
N LEU A 324 11.94 -19.22 -1.22
CA LEU A 324 11.27 -20.50 -1.11
C LEU A 324 10.13 -20.66 -2.11
N CYS A 325 9.32 -19.64 -2.36
CA CYS A 325 8.25 -19.72 -3.37
C CYS A 325 8.77 -20.09 -4.77
N ALA A 326 9.99 -19.65 -5.10
CA ALA A 326 10.64 -19.97 -6.36
C ALA A 326 11.10 -21.45 -6.43
N ILE A 327 11.29 -22.11 -5.29
CA ILE A 327 11.71 -23.51 -5.16
C ILE A 327 10.48 -24.41 -5.02
N ASP A 328 9.59 -24.06 -4.09
CA ASP A 328 8.37 -24.78 -3.75
C ASP A 328 7.19 -23.82 -3.63
N VAL A 329 6.38 -23.81 -4.69
CA VAL A 329 5.19 -22.97 -4.79
C VAL A 329 4.13 -23.34 -3.73
N PHE A 330 4.13 -24.57 -3.20
CA PHE A 330 3.18 -25.01 -2.19
C PHE A 330 3.22 -24.12 -0.94
N CYS A 331 4.43 -23.73 -0.53
CA CYS A 331 4.63 -22.89 0.66
C CYS A 331 3.95 -21.52 0.56
N CYS A 332 3.67 -21.06 -0.67
CA CYS A 332 3.17 -19.72 -0.93
C CYS A 332 1.76 -19.70 -1.54
N GLU A 333 1.28 -20.82 -2.06
CA GLU A 333 -0.07 -20.96 -2.60
C GLU A 333 -1.01 -21.76 -1.70
N VAL A 334 -0.48 -22.62 -0.83
CA VAL A 334 -1.30 -23.54 -0.02
C VAL A 334 -1.10 -23.32 1.47
N GLU A 335 0.09 -23.60 1.99
CA GLU A 335 0.36 -23.54 3.42
C GLU A 335 1.87 -23.57 3.70
N TRP A 336 2.31 -22.74 4.62
CA TRP A 336 3.64 -22.80 5.21
C TRP A 336 3.66 -23.83 6.34
N ASP A 337 3.88 -25.08 5.95
CA ASP A 337 3.89 -26.23 6.84
C ASP A 337 5.30 -26.49 7.44
N GLY A 338 5.45 -27.64 8.12
CA GLY A 338 6.73 -28.03 8.72
C GLY A 338 7.84 -28.32 7.71
N LEU A 339 7.51 -28.66 6.47
CA LEU A 339 8.49 -28.84 5.39
C LEU A 339 8.94 -27.48 4.86
N CYS A 340 8.02 -26.54 4.65
CA CYS A 340 8.33 -25.16 4.29
C CYS A 340 9.28 -24.51 5.30
N ALA A 341 8.95 -24.60 6.60
CA ALA A 341 9.78 -24.10 7.68
C ALA A 341 11.17 -24.76 7.73
N ALA A 342 11.26 -26.08 7.49
CA ALA A 342 12.54 -26.78 7.47
C ALA A 342 13.41 -26.36 6.27
N GLN A 343 12.81 -26.23 5.08
CA GLN A 343 13.52 -25.72 3.89
C GLN A 343 13.96 -24.26 4.08
N ALA A 344 13.17 -23.45 4.79
CA ALA A 344 13.47 -22.05 5.06
C ALA A 344 14.78 -21.89 5.84
N VAL A 345 15.07 -22.78 6.78
CA VAL A 345 16.33 -22.77 7.54
C VAL A 345 17.53 -22.89 6.60
N ASP A 346 17.45 -23.76 5.59
CA ASP A 346 18.54 -24.00 4.65
C ASP A 346 18.66 -22.88 3.61
N VAL A 347 17.52 -22.36 3.13
CA VAL A 347 17.49 -21.34 2.08
C VAL A 347 17.80 -19.94 2.62
N CYS A 348 17.23 -19.56 3.76
CA CYS A 348 17.17 -18.17 4.20
C CYS A 348 18.26 -17.77 5.22
N VAL A 349 18.82 -18.73 5.97
CA VAL A 349 19.87 -18.45 6.97
C VAL A 349 21.27 -18.65 6.39
N GLY A 350 21.36 -19.07 5.12
CA GLY A 350 22.63 -19.39 4.44
C GLY A 350 23.07 -20.82 4.71
N GLY A 351 22.40 -21.78 4.07
CA GLY A 351 22.86 -23.15 3.95
C GLY A 351 24.06 -23.24 3.01
N LYS A 352 25.21 -23.62 3.56
CA LYS A 352 26.34 -24.13 2.77
C LYS A 352 25.89 -25.28 1.86
N GLY A 353 26.02 -25.08 0.56
CA GLY A 353 26.22 -26.12 -0.44
C GLY A 353 27.52 -25.87 -1.17
#